data_AF-A0A051TXJ2-F1
#
_entry.id   AF-A0A051TXJ2-F1
#
_cell.length_a   1.000
_cell.length_b   1.000
_cell.length_c   1.000
_cell.angle_alpha   90.00
_cell.angle_beta   90.00
_cell.angle_gamma   90.00
#
_symmetry.space_group_name_H-M   'P 1'
#
loop_
_entity.id
_entity.type
_entity.pdbx_description
1 polymer ?
#
loop_
_entity_poly.entity_id
_entity_poly.type
_entity_poly.pdbx_seq_one_letter_code
_entity_poly.pdbx_strand_id
1 'polypeptide(L)'
;MSEASIVRRASYGPSSPAVGARGASTRGRIAEVSLELFGRLGYFDTSVDAIAKAAGVSRATLYQYFKGKDEIFLELLNECGGALFRVARRIGALGPDEVGFDNLNWWLGEWSWVFDKYSTMFVQWTAIASSDTKVRPEITRFVRSYNHRIAERLAASGLTGLDPEVAAMTMTALVHRLNLFVHTDRAYGRSAKDAVDTLSVFLQLMLFPDTPRSVLTSLGLHASADPGADVDALEVPPAPDVSGLSVSERTASLSKRAVITVNALADAGAAQFRARGYRSTSVDDIVESASVARGTFYKYFKDKQDLLAAVAAEIYSAGMAFADRIAEVDPVGKTSTLPHWLGTYVEFYDKYSGCIEAWAEGATDDPTIVSIGENGQVQMDIGAARMLIRGSDRYPFDPVVSALILRALVTRVPQAALDLPEPIDDDELIDVLITCIRRGFFGRKK
;
A
#
# COMPACT_ATOMS: atom_id res chain seq x y z
N MET A 1 -27.16 -20.71 -2.92
CA MET A 1 -27.11 -19.29 -3.27
C MET A 1 -28.52 -18.87 -3.64
N SER A 2 -29.20 -18.04 -2.84
CA SER A 2 -30.35 -17.31 -3.37
C SER A 2 -29.79 -16.10 -4.10
N GLU A 3 -29.94 -16.01 -5.42
CA GLU A 3 -29.72 -14.78 -6.16
C GLU A 3 -30.63 -13.71 -5.52
N ALA A 4 -30.04 -12.75 -4.82
CA ALA A 4 -30.78 -11.61 -4.33
C ALA A 4 -31.42 -10.93 -5.55
N SER A 5 -32.73 -10.71 -5.53
CA SER A 5 -33.44 -10.11 -6.66
C SER A 5 -32.85 -8.73 -6.95
N ILE A 6 -32.25 -8.54 -8.12
CA ILE A 6 -31.77 -7.24 -8.55
C ILE A 6 -32.99 -6.32 -8.72
N VAL A 7 -32.97 -5.15 -8.06
CA VAL A 7 -34.08 -4.18 -8.09
C VAL A 7 -33.62 -2.91 -8.80
N ARG A 8 -34.50 -2.28 -9.59
CA ARG A 8 -34.27 -0.93 -10.13
C ARG A 8 -34.28 0.09 -9.01
N ARG A 9 -33.58 1.22 -9.21
CA ARG A 9 -33.64 2.34 -8.26
C ARG A 9 -35.09 2.85 -8.11
N ALA A 10 -35.50 3.13 -6.88
CA ALA A 10 -36.87 3.51 -6.52
C ALA A 10 -37.43 4.69 -7.34
N SER A 11 -36.58 5.67 -7.68
CA SER A 11 -36.95 6.86 -8.47
C SER A 11 -37.27 6.56 -9.94
N TYR A 12 -36.90 5.37 -10.45
CA TYR A 12 -37.06 4.96 -11.85
C TYR A 12 -38.08 3.82 -12.04
N GLY A 13 -38.76 3.38 -10.98
CA GLY A 13 -39.68 2.24 -11.05
C GLY A 13 -40.98 2.43 -10.26
N PRO A 14 -42.03 3.02 -10.86
CA PRO A 14 -43.37 2.95 -10.29
C PRO A 14 -44.11 1.64 -10.66
N SER A 15 -43.69 0.90 -11.70
CA SER A 15 -44.50 -0.19 -12.28
C SER A 15 -43.88 -1.60 -12.23
N SER A 16 -42.60 -1.76 -11.93
CA SER A 16 -42.02 -3.06 -11.52
C SER A 16 -40.62 -2.87 -10.92
N PRO A 17 -40.44 -3.04 -9.60
CA PRO A 17 -39.13 -2.93 -8.96
C PRO A 17 -38.17 -4.06 -9.37
N ALA A 18 -38.71 -5.27 -9.57
CA ALA A 18 -37.93 -6.47 -9.87
C ALA A 18 -37.37 -6.44 -11.29
N VAL A 19 -36.06 -6.65 -11.40
CA VAL A 19 -35.38 -6.74 -12.68
C VAL A 19 -35.45 -8.18 -13.19
N GLY A 20 -36.15 -8.42 -14.30
CA GLY A 20 -36.12 -9.74 -14.96
C GLY A 20 -34.73 -10.06 -15.55
N ALA A 21 -34.51 -11.29 -15.99
CA ALA A 21 -33.21 -11.80 -16.47
C ALA A 21 -32.44 -10.85 -17.42
N ARG A 22 -33.15 -10.15 -18.32
CA ARG A 22 -32.57 -9.16 -19.24
C ARG A 22 -31.92 -7.95 -18.53
N GLY A 23 -32.54 -7.44 -17.47
CA GLY A 23 -31.95 -6.32 -16.75
C GLY A 23 -30.86 -6.77 -15.76
N ALA A 24 -30.91 -8.01 -15.25
CA ALA A 24 -29.81 -8.59 -14.48
C ALA A 24 -28.55 -8.69 -15.34
N SER A 25 -28.70 -9.18 -16.57
CA SER A 25 -27.63 -9.18 -17.58
C SER A 25 -27.14 -7.76 -17.92
N THR A 26 -28.05 -6.78 -18.00
CA THR A 26 -27.65 -5.38 -18.24
C THR A 26 -26.83 -4.80 -17.07
N ARG A 27 -27.25 -5.06 -15.83
CA ARG A 27 -26.54 -4.61 -14.63
C ARG A 27 -25.15 -5.25 -14.54
N GLY A 28 -25.06 -6.56 -14.75
CA GLY A 28 -23.79 -7.29 -14.77
C GLY A 28 -22.82 -6.75 -15.82
N ARG A 29 -23.30 -6.50 -17.04
CA ARG A 29 -22.49 -5.90 -18.12
C ARG A 29 -21.99 -4.49 -17.78
N ILE A 30 -22.80 -3.68 -17.09
CA ILE A 30 -22.35 -2.36 -16.62
C ILE A 30 -21.22 -2.51 -15.59
N ALA A 31 -21.33 -3.46 -14.65
CA ALA A 31 -20.31 -3.71 -13.63
C ALA A 31 -18.99 -4.22 -14.24
N GLU A 32 -19.07 -5.20 -15.15
CA GLU A 32 -17.93 -5.77 -15.89
C GLU A 32 -17.16 -4.71 -16.66
N VAL A 33 -17.85 -3.92 -17.50
CA VAL A 33 -17.22 -2.83 -18.27
C VAL A 33 -16.65 -1.75 -17.34
N SER A 34 -17.29 -1.50 -16.20
CA SER A 34 -16.76 -0.54 -15.24
C SER A 34 -15.46 -1.03 -14.62
N LEU A 35 -15.36 -2.33 -14.28
CA LEU A 35 -14.12 -2.93 -13.77
C LEU A 35 -12.98 -2.79 -14.79
N GLU A 36 -13.23 -3.09 -16.06
CA GLU A 36 -12.25 -2.90 -17.14
C GLU A 36 -11.78 -1.45 -17.26
N LEU A 37 -12.72 -0.50 -17.22
CA LEU A 37 -12.40 0.93 -17.29
C LEU A 37 -11.62 1.41 -16.07
N PHE A 38 -11.97 0.95 -14.88
CA PHE A 38 -11.20 1.24 -13.67
C PHE A 38 -9.78 0.67 -13.74
N GLY A 39 -9.59 -0.52 -14.31
CA GLY A 39 -8.26 -1.09 -14.53
C GLY A 39 -7.42 -0.27 -15.50
N ARG A 40 -8.03 0.24 -16.58
CA ARG A 40 -7.30 0.98 -17.62
C ARG A 40 -7.07 2.46 -17.31
N LEU A 41 -8.08 3.14 -16.76
CA LEU A 41 -8.08 4.59 -16.55
C LEU A 41 -7.87 4.98 -15.09
N GLY A 42 -8.02 4.04 -14.16
CA GLY A 42 -8.15 4.34 -12.74
C GLY A 42 -9.58 4.78 -12.36
N TYR A 43 -9.87 4.70 -11.06
CA TYR A 43 -11.17 5.06 -10.50
C TYR A 43 -11.51 6.54 -10.71
N PHE A 44 -10.54 7.44 -10.49
CA PHE A 44 -10.76 8.88 -10.53
C PHE A 44 -11.10 9.39 -11.94
N ASP A 45 -10.39 8.90 -12.96
CA ASP A 45 -10.56 9.36 -14.35
C ASP A 45 -11.67 8.64 -15.11
N THR A 46 -12.24 7.57 -14.54
CA THR A 46 -13.40 6.91 -15.11
C THR A 46 -14.66 7.74 -14.86
N SER A 47 -15.38 8.10 -15.92
CA SER A 47 -16.65 8.84 -15.87
C SER A 47 -17.86 7.95 -16.13
N VAL A 48 -19.03 8.37 -15.62
CA VAL A 48 -20.31 7.67 -15.89
C VAL A 48 -20.64 7.64 -17.39
N ASP A 49 -20.27 8.70 -18.12
CA ASP A 49 -20.50 8.77 -19.56
C ASP A 49 -19.59 7.79 -20.33
N ALA A 50 -18.33 7.64 -19.90
CA ALA A 50 -17.42 6.63 -20.45
C ALA A 50 -17.95 5.20 -20.21
N ILE A 51 -18.43 4.92 -18.98
CA ILE A 51 -19.05 3.63 -18.63
C ILE A 51 -20.28 3.37 -19.50
N ALA A 52 -21.22 4.33 -19.59
CA ALA A 52 -22.45 4.16 -20.37
C ALA A 52 -22.15 3.87 -21.85
N LYS A 53 -21.19 4.62 -22.43
CA LYS A 53 -20.73 4.43 -23.81
C LYS A 53 -20.12 3.05 -24.02
N ALA A 54 -19.19 2.63 -23.17
CA ALA A 54 -18.52 1.34 -23.28
C ALA A 54 -19.50 0.17 -23.05
N ALA A 55 -20.44 0.33 -22.13
CA ALA A 55 -21.51 -0.62 -21.88
C ALA A 55 -22.66 -0.49 -22.89
N GLY A 56 -22.56 0.27 -23.98
CA GLY A 56 -23.60 0.37 -25.01
C GLY A 56 -25.00 0.68 -24.49
N VAL A 57 -25.12 1.50 -23.43
CA VAL A 57 -26.39 1.93 -22.83
C VAL A 57 -26.48 3.45 -22.79
N SER A 58 -27.69 4.00 -22.71
CA SER A 58 -27.84 5.43 -22.44
C SER A 58 -27.49 5.76 -20.99
N ARG A 59 -27.07 7.00 -20.72
CA ARG A 59 -26.85 7.50 -19.35
C ARG A 59 -28.09 7.32 -18.47
N ALA A 60 -29.28 7.57 -19.03
CA ALA A 60 -30.55 7.33 -18.34
C ALA A 60 -30.74 5.85 -17.97
N THR A 61 -30.37 4.92 -18.86
CA THR A 61 -30.43 3.47 -18.59
C THR A 61 -29.47 3.08 -17.48
N LEU A 62 -28.23 3.58 -17.48
CA LEU A 62 -27.28 3.34 -16.39
C LEU A 62 -27.85 3.81 -15.06
N TYR A 63 -28.44 5.01 -15.03
CA TYR A 63 -29.03 5.56 -13.81
C TYR A 63 -30.26 4.81 -13.28
N GLN A 64 -30.89 3.95 -14.09
CA GLN A 64 -31.94 3.04 -13.61
C GLN A 64 -31.38 1.94 -12.69
N TYR A 65 -30.13 1.53 -12.90
CA TYR A 65 -29.47 0.47 -12.14
C TYR A 65 -28.54 1.03 -11.04
N PHE A 66 -27.80 2.09 -11.35
CA PHE A 66 -26.77 2.65 -10.45
C PHE A 66 -26.94 4.16 -10.22
N LYS A 67 -26.51 4.66 -9.06
CA LYS A 67 -26.46 6.09 -8.67
C LYS A 67 -25.31 6.81 -9.33
N GLY A 68 -24.27 6.08 -9.71
CA GLY A 68 -23.05 6.58 -10.31
C GLY A 68 -21.94 5.53 -10.17
N LYS A 69 -20.71 5.92 -10.52
CA LYS A 69 -19.55 5.03 -10.47
C LYS A 69 -19.25 4.50 -9.06
N ASP A 70 -19.49 5.31 -8.02
CA ASP A 70 -19.28 4.93 -6.62
C ASP A 70 -20.13 3.70 -6.24
N GLU A 71 -21.42 3.65 -6.64
CA GLU A 71 -22.28 2.50 -6.34
C GLU A 71 -21.88 1.25 -7.13
N ILE A 72 -21.38 1.42 -8.35
CA ILE A 72 -20.84 0.31 -9.14
C ILE A 72 -19.57 -0.25 -8.47
N PHE A 73 -18.67 0.63 -8.03
CA PHE A 73 -17.46 0.23 -7.33
C PHE A 73 -17.77 -0.49 -6.02
N LEU A 74 -18.75 0.00 -5.25
CA LEU A 74 -19.21 -0.66 -4.02
C LEU A 74 -19.81 -2.05 -4.28
N GLU A 75 -20.52 -2.26 -5.39
CA GLU A 75 -21.00 -3.59 -5.80
C GLU A 75 -19.82 -4.55 -6.06
N LEU A 76 -18.83 -4.11 -6.84
CA LEU A 76 -17.62 -4.89 -7.12
C LEU A 76 -16.79 -5.17 -5.85
N LEU A 77 -16.69 -4.18 -4.95
CA LEU A 77 -16.03 -4.32 -3.65
C LEU A 77 -16.73 -5.37 -2.78
N ASN A 78 -18.06 -5.43 -2.79
CA ASN A 78 -18.81 -6.44 -2.05
C ASN A 78 -18.59 -7.85 -2.59
N GLU A 79 -18.44 -8.03 -3.91
CA GLU A 79 -18.10 -9.33 -4.50
C GLU A 79 -16.70 -9.80 -4.11
N CYS A 80 -15.70 -8.92 -4.25
CA CYS A 80 -14.32 -9.17 -3.84
C CYS A 80 -14.23 -9.46 -2.33
N GLY A 81 -14.84 -8.60 -1.52
CA GLY A 81 -14.88 -8.74 -0.08
C GLY A 81 -15.60 -10.00 0.39
N GLY A 82 -16.66 -10.41 -0.31
CA GLY A 82 -17.33 -11.69 -0.08
C GLY A 82 -16.41 -12.90 -0.32
N ALA A 83 -15.47 -12.81 -1.27
CA ALA A 83 -14.44 -13.84 -1.46
C ALA A 83 -13.45 -13.87 -0.29
N LEU A 84 -12.90 -12.73 0.11
CA LEU A 84 -12.01 -12.63 1.27
C LEU A 84 -12.67 -13.15 2.56
N PHE A 85 -13.92 -12.78 2.85
CA PHE A 85 -14.62 -13.28 4.04
C PHE A 85 -14.86 -14.79 4.02
N ARG A 86 -14.96 -15.42 2.84
CA ARG A 86 -14.99 -16.89 2.75
C ARG A 86 -13.66 -17.51 3.14
N VAL A 87 -12.54 -16.90 2.75
CA VAL A 87 -11.19 -17.32 3.16
C VAL A 87 -11.03 -17.18 4.67
N ALA A 88 -11.32 -16.00 5.24
CA ALA A 88 -11.22 -15.75 6.68
C ALA A 88 -12.13 -16.66 7.53
N ARG A 89 -13.28 -17.10 7.00
CA ARG A 89 -14.15 -18.06 7.71
C ARG A 89 -13.58 -19.47 7.79
N ARG A 90 -12.72 -19.84 6.84
CA ARG A 90 -12.19 -21.19 6.66
C ARG A 90 -10.80 -21.39 7.24
N ILE A 91 -10.10 -20.31 7.59
CA ILE A 91 -8.82 -20.41 8.29
C ILE A 91 -9.00 -21.26 9.55
N GLY A 92 -8.13 -22.29 9.66
CA GLY A 92 -8.10 -23.18 10.81
C GLY A 92 -7.50 -22.51 12.05
N ALA A 93 -7.19 -23.32 13.07
CA ALA A 93 -6.47 -22.85 14.24
C ALA A 93 -5.05 -22.41 13.83
N LEU A 94 -4.59 -21.28 14.37
CA LEU A 94 -3.20 -20.84 14.23
C LEU A 94 -2.43 -21.28 15.48
N GLY A 95 -1.10 -21.34 15.38
CA GLY A 95 -0.27 -21.73 16.52
C GLY A 95 1.19 -22.02 16.12
N PRO A 96 2.06 -22.26 17.11
CA PRO A 96 3.49 -22.56 16.92
C PRO A 96 3.76 -24.01 16.47
N ASP A 97 2.80 -24.66 15.79
CA ASP A 97 2.90 -26.06 15.36
C ASP A 97 2.68 -26.20 13.84
N GLU A 98 2.87 -27.42 13.32
CA GLU A 98 2.77 -27.73 11.90
C GLU A 98 1.36 -27.41 11.33
N VAL A 99 0.31 -27.74 12.08
CA VAL A 99 -1.07 -27.48 11.66
C VAL A 99 -1.36 -25.97 11.62
N GLY A 100 -0.91 -25.23 12.62
CA GLY A 100 -1.03 -23.78 12.70
C GLY A 100 -0.31 -23.08 11.56
N PHE A 101 0.90 -23.53 11.25
CA PHE A 101 1.70 -23.02 10.14
C PHE A 101 1.08 -23.34 8.77
N ASP A 102 0.60 -24.56 8.56
CA ASP A 102 -0.10 -24.95 7.33
C ASP A 102 -1.37 -24.13 7.12
N ASN A 103 -2.14 -23.87 8.18
CA ASN A 103 -3.32 -23.01 8.11
C ASN A 103 -2.98 -21.55 7.75
N LEU A 104 -1.86 -21.03 8.26
CA LEU A 104 -1.35 -19.70 7.91
C LEU A 104 -0.91 -19.63 6.45
N ASN A 105 -0.11 -20.59 5.99
CA ASN A 105 0.34 -20.66 4.60
C ASN A 105 -0.86 -20.80 3.64
N TRP A 106 -1.81 -21.69 3.97
CA TRP A 106 -3.05 -21.83 3.20
C TRP A 106 -3.82 -20.52 3.10
N TRP A 107 -3.98 -19.80 4.22
CA TRP A 107 -4.66 -18.50 4.22
C TRP A 107 -3.95 -17.49 3.30
N LEU A 108 -2.62 -17.40 3.34
CA LEU A 108 -1.84 -16.53 2.46
C LEU A 108 -1.99 -16.92 0.98
N GLY A 109 -1.98 -18.22 0.66
CA GLY A 109 -2.18 -18.73 -0.69
C GLY A 109 -3.57 -18.40 -1.24
N GLU A 110 -4.63 -18.62 -0.46
CA GLU A 110 -6.00 -18.25 -0.85
C GLU A 110 -6.17 -16.74 -0.98
N TRP A 111 -5.53 -15.96 -0.10
CA TRP A 111 -5.54 -14.51 -0.20
C TRP A 111 -4.88 -14.05 -1.50
N SER A 112 -3.73 -14.62 -1.85
CA SER A 112 -3.03 -14.36 -3.12
C SER A 112 -3.88 -14.72 -4.33
N TRP A 113 -4.58 -15.86 -4.30
CA TRP A 113 -5.52 -16.24 -5.36
C TRP A 113 -6.69 -15.26 -5.50
N VAL A 114 -7.27 -14.82 -4.38
CA VAL A 114 -8.32 -13.79 -4.40
C VAL A 114 -7.77 -12.47 -4.95
N PHE A 115 -6.55 -12.09 -4.57
CA PHE A 115 -5.90 -10.90 -5.11
C PHE A 115 -5.77 -10.98 -6.63
N ASP A 116 -5.20 -12.05 -7.17
CA ASP A 116 -5.01 -12.21 -8.61
C ASP A 116 -6.34 -12.10 -9.37
N LYS A 117 -7.37 -12.79 -8.87
CA LYS A 117 -8.71 -12.75 -9.46
C LYS A 117 -9.36 -11.36 -9.46
N TYR A 118 -9.10 -10.54 -8.44
CA TYR A 118 -9.72 -9.22 -8.26
C TYR A 118 -8.68 -8.09 -8.23
N SER A 119 -7.57 -8.24 -8.95
CA SER A 119 -6.40 -7.37 -8.81
C SER A 119 -6.72 -5.90 -9.05
N THR A 120 -7.56 -5.60 -10.05
CA THR A 120 -8.05 -4.24 -10.31
C THR A 120 -8.71 -3.62 -9.08
N MET A 121 -9.52 -4.38 -8.33
CA MET A 121 -10.17 -3.85 -7.12
C MET A 121 -9.16 -3.51 -6.03
N PHE A 122 -8.12 -4.33 -5.84
CA PHE A 122 -7.08 -4.06 -4.84
C PHE A 122 -6.17 -2.89 -5.23
N VAL A 123 -5.81 -2.78 -6.52
CA VAL A 123 -5.06 -1.63 -7.05
C VAL A 123 -5.84 -0.35 -6.83
N GLN A 124 -7.13 -0.32 -7.23
CA GLN A 124 -7.96 0.88 -7.09
C GLN A 124 -8.30 1.21 -5.64
N TRP A 125 -8.48 0.20 -4.78
CA TRP A 125 -8.63 0.41 -3.35
C TRP A 125 -7.47 1.25 -2.82
N THR A 126 -6.21 0.88 -3.10
CA THR A 126 -5.05 1.60 -2.58
C THR A 126 -5.13 3.10 -2.86
N ALA A 127 -5.39 3.47 -4.11
CA ALA A 127 -5.57 4.87 -4.52
C ALA A 127 -6.79 5.56 -3.84
N ILE A 128 -7.89 4.83 -3.65
CA ILE A 128 -9.11 5.35 -3.00
C ILE A 128 -8.93 5.52 -1.49
N ALA A 129 -8.20 4.63 -0.83
CA ALA A 129 -7.98 4.67 0.62
C ALA A 129 -7.15 5.89 1.03
N SER A 130 -6.24 6.34 0.15
CA SER A 130 -5.45 7.57 0.32
C SER A 130 -6.16 8.85 -0.11
N SER A 131 -7.44 8.80 -0.46
CA SER A 131 -8.20 9.95 -0.99
C SER A 131 -9.53 10.15 -0.28
N ASP A 132 -9.96 11.41 -0.08
CA ASP A 132 -11.28 11.70 0.45
C ASP A 132 -12.38 11.41 -0.59
N THR A 133 -13.01 10.24 -0.47
CA THR A 133 -14.08 9.78 -1.36
C THR A 133 -15.26 9.24 -0.57
N LYS A 134 -16.44 9.19 -1.20
CA LYS A 134 -17.64 8.55 -0.62
C LYS A 134 -17.50 7.04 -0.42
N VAL A 135 -16.53 6.42 -1.10
CA VAL A 135 -16.27 4.98 -1.04
C VAL A 135 -15.32 4.62 0.11
N ARG A 136 -14.41 5.52 0.48
CA ARG A 136 -13.40 5.29 1.53
C ARG A 136 -14.00 4.76 2.85
N PRO A 137 -15.09 5.32 3.42
CA PRO A 137 -15.67 4.81 4.66
C PRO A 137 -16.16 3.35 4.56
N GLU A 138 -16.62 2.93 3.40
CA GLU A 138 -17.09 1.55 3.17
C GLU A 138 -15.92 0.58 3.09
N ILE A 139 -14.81 0.98 2.44
CA ILE A 139 -13.55 0.23 2.45
C ILE A 139 -13.03 0.09 3.88
N THR A 140 -12.93 1.18 4.64
CA THR A 140 -12.46 1.14 6.03
C THR A 140 -13.33 0.22 6.88
N ARG A 141 -14.66 0.24 6.72
CA ARG A 141 -15.56 -0.67 7.43
C ARG A 141 -15.33 -2.13 7.05
N PHE A 142 -15.14 -2.42 5.76
CA PHE A 142 -14.81 -3.75 5.28
C PHE A 142 -13.52 -4.28 5.92
N VAL A 143 -12.45 -3.49 5.88
CA VAL A 143 -11.13 -3.84 6.44
C VAL A 143 -11.22 -4.12 7.92
N ARG A 144 -11.86 -3.22 8.68
CA ARG A 144 -12.05 -3.41 10.13
C ARG A 144 -12.78 -4.70 10.43
N SER A 145 -13.87 -4.97 9.72
CA SER A 145 -14.63 -6.22 9.92
C SER A 145 -13.85 -7.47 9.52
N TYR A 146 -13.00 -7.39 8.51
CA TYR A 146 -12.12 -8.48 8.11
C TYR A 146 -11.03 -8.73 9.16
N ASN A 147 -10.30 -7.69 9.57
CA ASN A 147 -9.24 -7.77 10.57
C ASN A 147 -9.77 -8.28 11.90
N HIS A 148 -10.93 -7.81 12.36
CA HIS A 148 -11.54 -8.26 13.60
C HIS A 148 -11.75 -9.78 13.63
N ARG A 149 -12.19 -10.38 12.52
CA ARG A 149 -12.35 -11.85 12.44
C ARG A 149 -11.03 -12.61 12.51
N ILE A 150 -9.98 -12.05 11.91
CA ILE A 150 -8.63 -12.63 12.00
C ILE A 150 -8.10 -12.45 13.45
N ALA A 151 -8.36 -11.32 14.08
CA ALA A 151 -7.99 -11.03 15.47
C ALA A 151 -8.65 -12.00 16.45
N GLU A 152 -9.94 -12.33 16.28
CA GLU A 152 -10.63 -13.36 17.08
C GLU A 152 -9.94 -14.72 16.98
N ARG A 153 -9.43 -15.09 15.78
CA ARG A 153 -8.66 -16.33 15.57
C ARG A 153 -7.30 -16.27 16.27
N LEU A 154 -6.59 -15.17 16.15
CA LEU A 154 -5.28 -14.97 16.79
C LEU A 154 -5.39 -14.96 18.32
N ALA A 155 -6.42 -14.33 18.88
CA ALA A 155 -6.69 -14.32 20.31
C ALA A 155 -6.91 -15.74 20.86
N ALA A 156 -7.56 -16.61 20.10
CA ALA A 156 -7.76 -18.01 20.45
C ALA A 156 -6.49 -18.89 20.28
N SER A 157 -5.41 -18.35 19.70
CA SER A 157 -4.21 -19.09 19.31
C SER A 157 -3.02 -18.91 20.26
N GLY A 158 -3.21 -18.25 21.40
CA GLY A 158 -2.15 -18.05 22.39
C GLY A 158 -1.08 -17.03 21.98
N LEU A 159 -1.46 -16.02 21.20
CA LEU A 159 -0.59 -14.90 20.81
C LEU A 159 -0.01 -14.20 22.05
N THR A 160 1.29 -13.87 22.04
CA THR A 160 1.95 -13.19 23.17
C THR A 160 2.70 -11.93 22.73
N GLY A 161 2.60 -10.86 23.52
CA GLY A 161 3.35 -9.61 23.32
C GLY A 161 3.05 -8.87 22.01
N LEU A 162 1.90 -9.14 21.40
CA LEU A 162 1.26 -8.35 20.34
C LEU A 162 -0.24 -8.38 20.59
N ASP A 163 -0.90 -7.24 20.44
CA ASP A 163 -2.35 -7.18 20.44
C ASP A 163 -2.93 -7.92 19.22
N PRO A 164 -3.98 -8.76 19.36
CA PRO A 164 -4.55 -9.51 18.24
C PRO A 164 -5.07 -8.65 17.07
N GLU A 165 -5.62 -7.46 17.33
CA GLU A 165 -6.09 -6.55 16.27
C GLU A 165 -4.91 -5.94 15.52
N VAL A 166 -3.86 -5.53 16.24
CA VAL A 166 -2.60 -5.03 15.63
C VAL A 166 -1.93 -6.12 14.79
N ALA A 167 -1.89 -7.36 15.29
CA ALA A 167 -1.35 -8.50 14.55
C ALA A 167 -2.16 -8.82 13.29
N ALA A 168 -3.49 -8.87 13.39
CA ALA A 168 -4.38 -9.10 12.25
C ALA A 168 -4.27 -8.01 11.18
N MET A 169 -4.21 -6.74 11.60
CA MET A 169 -3.99 -5.59 10.75
C MET A 169 -2.65 -5.70 10.01
N THR A 170 -1.57 -6.04 10.73
CA THR A 170 -0.23 -6.17 10.16
C THR A 170 -0.18 -7.31 9.14
N MET A 171 -0.70 -8.49 9.47
CA MET A 171 -0.79 -9.63 8.54
C MET A 171 -1.53 -9.27 7.24
N THR A 172 -2.69 -8.62 7.36
CA THR A 172 -3.53 -8.22 6.23
C THR A 172 -2.88 -7.13 5.38
N ALA A 173 -2.21 -6.16 6.02
CA ALA A 173 -1.45 -5.12 5.34
C ALA A 173 -0.29 -5.70 4.52
N LEU A 174 0.46 -6.64 5.11
CA LEU A 174 1.62 -7.26 4.46
C LEU A 174 1.23 -8.15 3.28
N VAL A 175 0.25 -9.05 3.45
CA VAL A 175 -0.19 -9.92 2.34
C VAL A 175 -0.74 -9.10 1.18
N HIS A 176 -1.48 -8.02 1.46
CA HIS A 176 -1.94 -7.12 0.43
C HIS A 176 -0.78 -6.44 -0.31
N ARG A 177 0.15 -5.87 0.44
CA ARG A 177 1.23 -5.08 -0.16
C ARG A 177 2.19 -5.93 -0.98
N LEU A 178 2.50 -7.15 -0.53
CA LEU A 178 3.36 -8.08 -1.25
C LEU A 178 2.72 -8.55 -2.56
N ASN A 179 1.43 -8.92 -2.55
CA ASN A 179 0.73 -9.27 -3.79
C ASN A 179 0.65 -8.10 -4.76
N LEU A 180 0.44 -6.88 -4.25
CA LEU A 180 0.45 -5.67 -5.07
C LEU A 180 1.82 -5.45 -5.72
N PHE A 181 2.92 -5.61 -4.98
CA PHE A 181 4.27 -5.49 -5.55
C PHE A 181 4.53 -6.51 -6.65
N VAL A 182 4.16 -7.78 -6.46
CA VAL A 182 4.28 -8.80 -7.51
C VAL A 182 3.44 -8.45 -8.73
N HIS A 183 2.19 -8.04 -8.52
CA HIS A 183 1.28 -7.70 -9.62
C HIS A 183 1.72 -6.48 -10.43
N THR A 184 2.36 -5.50 -9.79
CA THR A 184 2.87 -4.29 -10.45
C THR A 184 4.33 -4.40 -10.91
N ASP A 185 4.88 -5.61 -10.99
CA ASP A 185 6.27 -5.87 -11.40
C ASP A 185 7.32 -5.12 -10.56
N ARG A 186 7.06 -4.99 -9.26
CA ARG A 186 7.94 -4.36 -8.26
C ARG A 186 8.57 -5.39 -7.32
N ALA A 187 8.56 -6.65 -7.74
CA ALA A 187 9.11 -7.77 -6.98
C ALA A 187 10.42 -8.31 -7.59
N TYR A 188 11.04 -7.57 -8.51
CA TYR A 188 12.35 -7.90 -9.09
C TYR A 188 12.39 -9.33 -9.68
N GLY A 189 11.33 -9.69 -10.41
CA GLY A 189 11.17 -11.02 -11.00
C GLY A 189 10.78 -12.14 -10.04
N ARG A 190 10.54 -11.87 -8.75
CA ARG A 190 10.04 -12.87 -7.78
C ARG A 190 8.57 -13.19 -7.99
N SER A 191 8.24 -14.46 -7.90
CA SER A 191 6.88 -14.95 -8.10
C SER A 191 6.00 -14.70 -6.87
N ALA A 192 4.68 -14.76 -7.08
CA ALA A 192 3.72 -14.72 -5.97
C ALA A 192 3.97 -15.85 -4.95
N LYS A 193 4.43 -17.02 -5.41
CA LYS A 193 4.78 -18.14 -4.54
C LYS A 193 5.97 -17.80 -3.63
N ASP A 194 7.02 -17.22 -4.18
CA ASP A 194 8.23 -16.84 -3.40
C ASP A 194 7.86 -15.82 -2.32
N ALA A 195 7.01 -14.85 -2.69
CA ALA A 195 6.47 -13.86 -1.78
C ALA A 195 5.62 -14.49 -0.66
N VAL A 196 4.69 -15.39 -1.00
CA VAL A 196 3.81 -16.07 -0.04
C VAL A 196 4.58 -16.99 0.90
N ASP A 197 5.52 -17.79 0.39
CA ASP A 197 6.27 -18.74 1.22
C ASP A 197 7.17 -17.99 2.22
N THR A 198 7.88 -16.95 1.76
CA THR A 198 8.71 -16.09 2.62
C THR A 198 7.84 -15.38 3.67
N LEU A 199 6.70 -14.81 3.25
CA LEU A 199 5.78 -14.13 4.15
C LEU A 199 5.16 -15.08 5.17
N SER A 200 4.92 -16.34 4.80
CA SER A 200 4.41 -17.38 5.71
C SER A 200 5.36 -17.59 6.88
N VAL A 201 6.64 -17.80 6.59
CA VAL A 201 7.67 -18.00 7.63
C VAL A 201 7.87 -16.72 8.44
N PHE A 202 7.91 -15.55 7.79
CA PHE A 202 8.02 -14.25 8.47
C PHE A 202 6.86 -14.04 9.46
N LEU A 203 5.61 -14.21 9.02
CA LEU A 203 4.43 -14.04 9.87
C LEU A 203 4.36 -15.10 10.96
N GLN A 204 4.75 -16.34 10.67
CA GLN A 204 4.82 -17.39 11.69
C GLN A 204 5.76 -17.00 12.83
N LEU A 205 6.97 -16.53 12.51
CA LEU A 205 7.94 -16.08 13.51
C LEU A 205 7.50 -14.78 14.21
N MET A 206 6.84 -13.87 13.50
CA MET A 206 6.27 -12.65 14.06
C MET A 206 5.22 -12.94 15.14
N LEU A 207 4.27 -13.81 14.81
CA LEU A 207 3.13 -14.16 15.67
C LEU A 207 3.55 -15.12 16.78
N PHE A 208 4.35 -16.13 16.42
CA PHE A 208 4.72 -17.24 17.28
C PHE A 208 6.25 -17.40 17.31
N PRO A 209 6.98 -16.52 18.01
CA PRO A 209 8.44 -16.48 17.97
C PRO A 209 9.13 -17.74 18.52
N ASP A 210 8.41 -18.57 19.28
CA ASP A 210 8.90 -19.86 19.80
C ASP A 210 8.58 -21.05 18.87
N THR A 211 8.13 -20.81 17.63
CA THR A 211 7.86 -21.87 16.65
C THR A 211 9.11 -22.71 16.38
N PRO A 212 9.08 -24.05 16.55
CA PRO A 212 10.23 -24.90 16.28
C PRO A 212 10.65 -24.84 14.82
N ARG A 213 11.97 -24.85 14.54
CA ARG A 213 12.48 -24.82 13.15
C ARG A 213 11.95 -25.95 12.27
N SER A 214 11.68 -27.14 12.84
CA SER A 214 11.12 -28.27 12.10
C SER A 214 9.75 -27.99 11.49
N VAL A 215 8.99 -27.05 12.05
CA VAL A 215 7.71 -26.60 11.50
C VAL A 215 7.93 -25.78 10.22
N LEU A 216 9.02 -25.01 10.16
CA LEU A 216 9.29 -24.05 9.08
C LEU A 216 9.96 -24.70 7.86
N THR A 217 10.44 -25.93 7.99
CA THR A 217 11.18 -26.63 6.91
C THR A 217 10.29 -27.21 5.81
N SER A 218 8.96 -27.20 5.97
CA SER A 218 8.03 -27.71 4.96
C SER A 218 8.01 -26.84 3.69
N LEU A 219 8.32 -25.55 3.82
CA LEU A 219 8.45 -24.62 2.70
C LEU A 219 9.90 -24.58 2.21
N GLY A 220 10.11 -24.98 0.96
CA GLY A 220 11.37 -24.80 0.25
C GLY A 220 11.56 -23.34 -0.15
N LEU A 221 11.86 -22.46 0.81
CA LEU A 221 12.16 -21.06 0.51
C LEU A 221 13.28 -20.98 -0.53
N HIS A 222 13.21 -19.99 -1.43
CA HIS A 222 14.33 -19.59 -2.28
C HIS A 222 15.44 -18.94 -1.44
N ALA A 223 16.07 -19.73 -0.57
CA ALA A 223 17.25 -19.35 0.18
C ALA A 223 18.44 -19.30 -0.79
N SER A 224 18.92 -18.10 -1.12
CA SER A 224 20.12 -17.98 -1.94
C SER A 224 21.35 -18.52 -1.21
N ALA A 225 22.18 -19.27 -1.93
CA ALA A 225 23.49 -19.70 -1.45
C ALA A 225 24.43 -18.51 -1.22
N ASP A 226 24.21 -17.40 -1.94
CA ASP A 226 24.91 -16.13 -1.75
C ASP A 226 23.90 -14.96 -1.78
N PRO A 227 23.26 -14.65 -0.65
CA PRO A 227 22.31 -13.55 -0.56
C PRO A 227 22.91 -12.17 -0.89
N GLY A 228 24.24 -12.02 -0.82
CA GLY A 228 24.91 -10.78 -1.23
C GLY A 228 24.91 -10.63 -2.75
N ALA A 229 25.30 -11.68 -3.46
CA ALA A 229 25.27 -11.71 -4.92
C ALA A 229 23.86 -11.50 -5.49
N ASP A 230 22.82 -12.05 -4.85
CA ASP A 230 21.43 -11.81 -5.23
C ASP A 230 21.03 -10.33 -5.15
N VAL A 231 21.50 -9.62 -4.12
CA VAL A 231 21.23 -8.19 -3.95
C VAL A 231 22.03 -7.36 -4.95
N ASP A 232 23.29 -7.71 -5.18
CA ASP A 232 24.15 -7.03 -6.15
C ASP A 232 23.73 -7.28 -7.61
N ALA A 233 22.92 -8.31 -7.87
CA ALA A 233 22.33 -8.60 -9.17
C ALA A 233 21.06 -7.78 -9.49
N LEU A 234 20.52 -7.02 -8.52
CA LEU A 234 19.37 -6.15 -8.76
C LEU A 234 19.74 -5.05 -9.76
N GLU A 235 18.95 -4.95 -10.84
CA GLU A 235 19.11 -3.89 -11.82
C GLU A 235 18.71 -2.54 -11.19
N VAL A 236 19.67 -1.63 -11.10
CA VAL A 236 19.42 -0.27 -10.61
C VAL A 236 19.13 0.62 -11.82
N PRO A 237 17.93 1.24 -11.88
CA PRO A 237 17.63 2.24 -12.91
C PRO A 237 18.69 3.37 -12.90
N PRO A 238 18.94 4.05 -14.03
CA PRO A 238 19.85 5.17 -14.07
C PRO A 238 19.49 6.24 -13.05
N ALA A 239 20.50 6.89 -12.45
CA ALA A 239 20.26 8.01 -11.56
C ALA A 239 19.58 9.16 -12.33
N PRO A 240 18.48 9.73 -11.83
CA PRO A 240 17.82 10.87 -12.44
C PRO A 240 18.71 12.12 -12.39
N ASP A 241 18.57 12.99 -13.38
CA ASP A 241 19.11 14.34 -13.28
C ASP A 241 18.16 15.22 -12.46
N VAL A 242 18.54 15.44 -11.20
CA VAL A 242 17.79 16.30 -10.26
C VAL A 242 18.41 17.69 -10.10
N SER A 243 19.46 18.00 -10.88
CA SER A 243 20.28 19.19 -10.70
C SER A 243 19.46 20.47 -10.84
N GLY A 244 19.46 21.31 -9.80
CA GLY A 244 18.74 22.57 -9.79
C GLY A 244 17.21 22.45 -9.72
N LEU A 245 16.67 21.24 -9.53
CA LEU A 245 15.23 21.02 -9.42
C LEU A 245 14.74 21.22 -8.00
N SER A 246 15.51 20.79 -7.01
CA SER A 246 15.09 20.71 -5.60
C SER A 246 14.69 22.08 -5.05
N VAL A 247 13.82 22.06 -4.04
CA VAL A 247 13.41 23.28 -3.33
C VAL A 247 14.63 23.98 -2.72
N SER A 248 15.54 23.19 -2.13
CA SER A 248 16.80 23.66 -1.57
C SER A 248 17.69 24.38 -2.59
N GLU A 249 17.86 23.84 -3.80
CA GLU A 249 18.68 24.48 -4.85
C GLU A 249 18.00 25.72 -5.45
N ARG A 250 16.68 25.67 -5.71
CA ARG A 250 15.91 26.81 -6.24
C ARG A 250 15.96 28.03 -5.32
N THR A 251 16.13 27.81 -4.02
CA THR A 251 16.13 28.86 -3.01
C THR A 251 17.53 29.37 -2.64
N ALA A 252 18.60 28.72 -3.11
CA ALA A 252 19.98 28.99 -2.69
C ALA A 252 20.43 30.45 -2.88
N SER A 253 19.96 31.12 -3.94
CA SER A 253 20.29 32.52 -4.27
C SER A 253 19.21 33.52 -3.90
N LEU A 254 18.11 33.07 -3.28
CA LEU A 254 16.96 33.91 -2.98
C LEU A 254 17.11 34.63 -1.63
N SER A 255 16.35 35.71 -1.46
CA SER A 255 16.25 36.39 -0.16
C SER A 255 15.59 35.47 0.88
N LYS A 256 15.92 35.64 2.17
CA LYS A 256 15.31 34.86 3.27
C LYS A 256 13.78 34.79 3.19
N ARG A 257 13.12 35.92 2.85
CA ARG A 257 11.66 35.99 2.68
C ARG A 257 11.17 35.11 1.54
N ALA A 258 11.90 35.10 0.41
CA ALA A 258 11.58 34.25 -0.71
C ALA A 258 11.79 32.77 -0.37
N VAL A 259 12.87 32.41 0.33
CA VAL A 259 13.09 31.02 0.82
C VAL A 259 11.92 30.54 1.68
N ILE A 260 11.50 31.34 2.67
CA ILE A 260 10.33 31.01 3.51
C ILE A 260 9.08 30.80 2.66
N THR A 261 8.87 31.65 1.65
CA THR A 261 7.69 31.56 0.77
C THR A 261 7.71 30.28 -0.09
N VAL A 262 8.87 29.93 -0.65
CA VAL A 262 9.00 28.72 -1.47
C VAL A 262 8.81 27.47 -0.62
N ASN A 263 9.39 27.43 0.59
CA ASN A 263 9.20 26.31 1.52
C ASN A 263 7.74 26.18 1.94
N ALA A 264 7.05 27.28 2.25
CA ALA A 264 5.64 27.27 2.58
C ALA A 264 4.77 26.71 1.44
N LEU A 265 5.08 27.05 0.18
CA LEU A 265 4.41 26.49 -0.99
C LEU A 265 4.69 25.00 -1.18
N ALA A 266 5.94 24.56 -0.96
CA ALA A 266 6.33 23.15 -1.05
C ALA A 266 5.67 22.29 0.04
N ASP A 267 5.70 22.75 1.29
CA ASP A 267 5.07 22.07 2.42
C ASP A 267 3.54 22.03 2.26
N ALA A 268 2.91 23.13 1.82
CA ALA A 268 1.50 23.16 1.49
C ALA A 268 1.16 22.19 0.34
N GLY A 269 2.00 22.15 -0.70
CA GLY A 269 1.87 21.20 -1.81
C GLY A 269 1.86 19.74 -1.33
N ALA A 270 2.88 19.35 -0.57
CA ALA A 270 3.00 18.01 0.00
C ALA A 270 1.81 17.65 0.89
N ALA A 271 1.40 18.57 1.77
CA ALA A 271 0.23 18.37 2.64
C ALA A 271 -1.07 18.20 1.84
N GLN A 272 -1.28 19.00 0.78
CA GLN A 272 -2.45 18.84 -0.08
C GLN A 272 -2.40 17.53 -0.87
N PHE A 273 -1.25 17.14 -1.44
CA PHE A 273 -1.14 15.86 -2.13
C PHE A 273 -1.43 14.68 -1.21
N ARG A 274 -1.00 14.72 0.05
CA ARG A 274 -1.33 13.72 1.07
C ARG A 274 -2.83 13.70 1.39
N ALA A 275 -3.45 14.86 1.56
CA ALA A 275 -4.84 14.94 2.02
C ALA A 275 -5.88 14.49 0.99
N ARG A 276 -5.63 14.78 -0.31
CA ARG A 276 -6.63 14.56 -1.37
C ARG A 276 -6.10 13.87 -2.63
N GLY A 277 -4.83 13.47 -2.63
CA GLY A 277 -4.14 12.90 -3.80
C GLY A 277 -3.67 13.96 -4.80
N TYR A 278 -2.60 13.64 -5.55
CA TYR A 278 -2.01 14.57 -6.53
C TYR A 278 -2.99 15.03 -7.61
N ARG A 279 -3.77 14.11 -8.20
CA ARG A 279 -4.70 14.43 -9.30
C ARG A 279 -5.79 15.42 -8.87
N SER A 280 -6.30 15.28 -7.66
CA SER A 280 -7.39 16.11 -7.14
C SER A 280 -6.95 17.46 -6.57
N THR A 281 -5.65 17.67 -6.33
CA THR A 281 -5.11 18.94 -5.85
C THR A 281 -5.01 19.98 -6.97
N SER A 282 -5.48 21.19 -6.71
CA SER A 282 -5.32 22.36 -7.58
C SER A 282 -4.26 23.33 -7.05
N VAL A 283 -3.81 24.27 -7.88
CA VAL A 283 -2.93 25.36 -7.43
C VAL A 283 -3.63 26.25 -6.41
N ASP A 284 -4.96 26.42 -6.51
CA ASP A 284 -5.74 27.23 -5.57
C ASP A 284 -5.73 26.63 -4.17
N ASP A 285 -5.87 25.30 -4.06
CA ASP A 285 -5.77 24.59 -2.78
C ASP A 285 -4.41 24.80 -2.11
N ILE A 286 -3.33 24.81 -2.91
CA ILE A 286 -1.97 24.95 -2.42
C ILE A 286 -1.74 26.38 -1.90
N VAL A 287 -2.14 27.40 -2.65
CA VAL A 287 -1.91 28.79 -2.25
C VAL A 287 -2.80 29.22 -1.10
N GLU A 288 -4.01 28.68 -1.00
CA GLU A 288 -4.89 28.83 0.16
C GLU A 288 -4.24 28.21 1.41
N SER A 289 -3.79 26.95 1.30
CA SER A 289 -3.10 26.26 2.39
C SER A 289 -1.79 26.95 2.81
N ALA A 290 -1.06 27.56 1.87
CA ALA A 290 0.15 28.33 2.13
C ALA A 290 -0.12 29.77 2.59
N SER A 291 -1.38 30.22 2.59
CA SER A 291 -1.77 31.60 2.90
C SER A 291 -1.05 32.66 2.03
N VAL A 292 -0.92 32.39 0.73
CA VAL A 292 -0.30 33.30 -0.24
C VAL A 292 -1.22 33.59 -1.43
N ALA A 293 -0.98 34.69 -2.13
CA ALA A 293 -1.71 35.00 -3.35
C ALA A 293 -1.34 34.04 -4.49
N ARG A 294 -2.29 33.73 -5.38
CA ARG A 294 -2.06 32.88 -6.57
C ARG A 294 -0.87 33.33 -7.42
N GLY A 295 -0.68 34.63 -7.62
CA GLY A 295 0.46 35.16 -8.37
C GLY A 295 1.83 34.86 -7.72
N THR A 296 1.88 34.65 -6.40
CA THR A 296 3.09 34.24 -5.69
C THR A 296 3.53 32.84 -6.08
N PHE A 297 2.60 31.91 -6.32
CA PHE A 297 2.92 30.57 -6.78
C PHE A 297 3.66 30.60 -8.12
N TYR A 298 3.07 31.28 -9.11
CA TYR A 298 3.61 31.35 -10.47
C TYR A 298 4.94 32.12 -10.57
N LYS A 299 5.34 32.82 -9.50
CA LYS A 299 6.68 33.40 -9.39
C LYS A 299 7.77 32.34 -9.18
N TYR A 300 7.44 31.23 -8.54
CA TYR A 300 8.39 30.20 -8.10
C TYR A 300 8.20 28.84 -8.79
N PHE A 301 6.98 28.53 -9.21
CA PHE A 301 6.61 27.27 -9.84
C PHE A 301 5.76 27.52 -11.07
N LYS A 302 6.06 26.84 -12.17
CA LYS A 302 5.33 27.02 -13.44
C LYS A 302 3.89 26.50 -13.35
N ASP A 303 3.73 25.36 -12.70
CA ASP A 303 2.47 24.65 -12.49
C ASP A 303 2.60 23.66 -11.32
N LYS A 304 1.56 22.86 -11.09
CA LYS A 304 1.52 21.83 -10.05
C LYS A 304 2.56 20.72 -10.27
N GLN A 305 2.90 20.38 -11.51
CA GLN A 305 3.86 19.34 -11.85
C GLN A 305 5.29 19.82 -11.58
N ASP A 306 5.60 21.09 -11.87
CA ASP A 306 6.88 21.73 -11.52
C ASP A 306 7.10 21.77 -9.99
N LEU A 307 6.04 22.02 -9.21
CA LEU A 307 6.09 21.89 -7.75
C LEU A 307 6.38 20.44 -7.33
N LEU A 308 5.64 19.46 -7.89
CA LEU A 308 5.85 18.05 -7.58
C LEU A 308 7.27 17.61 -7.93
N ALA A 309 7.82 18.04 -9.07
CA ALA A 309 9.20 17.74 -9.46
C ALA A 309 10.22 18.31 -8.47
N ALA A 310 10.02 19.55 -8.01
CA ALA A 310 10.90 20.16 -7.01
C ALA A 310 10.86 19.41 -5.67
N VAL A 311 9.66 19.00 -5.23
CA VAL A 311 9.50 18.21 -4.00
C VAL A 311 10.05 16.79 -4.18
N ALA A 312 9.85 16.16 -5.33
CA ALA A 312 10.40 14.85 -5.65
C ALA A 312 11.94 14.84 -5.63
N ALA A 313 12.58 15.87 -6.17
CA ALA A 313 14.04 16.02 -6.10
C ALA A 313 14.56 16.19 -4.66
N GLU A 314 13.80 16.88 -3.80
CA GLU A 314 14.11 16.98 -2.36
C GLU A 314 13.98 15.62 -1.67
N ILE A 315 12.89 14.89 -1.95
CA ILE A 315 12.63 13.53 -1.46
C ILE A 315 13.73 12.58 -1.92
N TYR A 316 14.19 12.69 -3.16
CA TYR A 316 15.24 11.83 -3.71
C TYR A 316 16.55 11.97 -2.94
N SER A 317 17.02 13.21 -2.73
CA SER A 317 18.24 13.47 -1.96
C SER A 317 18.16 12.94 -0.53
N ALA A 318 17.03 13.19 0.15
CA ALA A 318 16.80 12.69 1.50
C ALA A 318 16.68 11.15 1.54
N GLY A 319 16.00 10.56 0.55
CA GLY A 319 15.78 9.13 0.40
C GLY A 319 17.09 8.35 0.17
N MET A 320 17.99 8.88 -0.66
CA MET A 320 19.34 8.30 -0.83
C MET A 320 20.10 8.24 0.49
N ALA A 321 20.02 9.30 1.30
CA ALA A 321 20.65 9.30 2.61
C ALA A 321 20.01 8.26 3.56
N PHE A 322 18.71 7.98 3.45
CA PHE A 322 18.08 6.87 4.19
C PHE A 322 18.53 5.49 3.70
N ALA A 323 18.67 5.30 2.38
CA ALA A 323 19.13 4.06 1.78
C ALA A 323 20.57 3.71 2.20
N ASP A 324 21.45 4.71 2.30
CA ASP A 324 22.81 4.52 2.82
C ASP A 324 22.80 4.17 4.32
N ARG A 325 22.00 4.89 5.12
CA ARG A 325 21.95 4.70 6.57
C ARG A 325 21.32 3.36 6.98
N ILE A 326 20.27 2.91 6.29
CA ILE A 326 19.57 1.67 6.67
C ILE A 326 20.50 0.46 6.57
N ALA A 327 21.41 0.45 5.59
CA ALA A 327 22.38 -0.64 5.44
C ALA A 327 23.25 -0.82 6.71
N GLU A 328 23.51 0.26 7.44
CA GLU A 328 24.34 0.28 8.66
C GLU A 328 23.53 0.12 9.97
N VAL A 329 22.21 0.00 9.89
CA VAL A 329 21.36 -0.23 11.06
C VAL A 329 21.64 -1.61 11.65
N ASP A 330 21.73 -1.68 12.98
CA ASP A 330 21.78 -2.94 13.72
C ASP A 330 20.36 -3.33 14.17
N PRO A 331 19.71 -4.32 13.52
CA PRO A 331 18.31 -4.62 13.79
C PRO A 331 18.09 -5.35 15.12
N VAL A 332 19.12 -5.99 15.68
CA VAL A 332 18.99 -6.87 16.87
C VAL A 332 19.71 -6.32 18.09
N GLY A 333 20.81 -5.58 17.91
CA GLY A 333 21.64 -5.17 19.02
C GLY A 333 21.04 -4.09 19.92
N LYS A 334 21.83 -3.73 20.94
CA LYS A 334 21.44 -2.80 22.00
C LYS A 334 21.53 -1.32 21.59
N THR A 335 22.00 -1.04 20.38
CA THR A 335 22.09 0.34 19.88
C THR A 335 20.69 0.86 19.53
N SER A 336 20.44 2.15 19.74
CA SER A 336 19.18 2.80 19.37
C SER A 336 19.08 3.09 17.86
N THR A 337 19.86 2.39 17.02
CA THR A 337 19.95 2.69 15.58
C THR A 337 18.67 2.36 14.83
N LEU A 338 18.07 1.18 15.06
CA LEU A 338 16.78 0.81 14.44
C LEU A 338 15.62 1.71 14.90
N PRO A 339 15.37 1.94 16.21
CA PRO A 339 14.31 2.85 16.65
C PRO A 339 14.46 4.26 16.08
N HIS A 340 15.69 4.83 16.08
CA HIS A 340 15.93 6.16 15.55
C HIS A 340 15.72 6.23 14.03
N TRP A 341 16.19 5.23 13.29
CA TRP A 341 15.96 5.15 11.85
C TRP A 341 14.46 5.05 11.53
N LEU A 342 13.72 4.20 12.26
CA LEU A 342 12.27 4.05 12.06
C LEU A 342 11.51 5.35 12.36
N GLY A 343 11.79 6.01 13.49
CA GLY A 343 11.12 7.28 13.83
C GLY A 343 11.35 8.35 12.76
N THR A 344 12.60 8.55 12.35
CA THR A 344 12.92 9.51 11.29
C THR A 344 12.34 9.12 9.92
N TYR A 345 12.27 7.83 9.60
CA TYR A 345 11.68 7.36 8.35
C TYR A 345 10.16 7.51 8.33
N VAL A 346 9.47 7.20 9.43
CA VAL A 346 8.01 7.34 9.55
C VAL A 346 7.63 8.81 9.42
N GLU A 347 8.32 9.74 10.10
CA GLU A 347 8.09 11.18 9.95
C GLU A 347 8.31 11.65 8.49
N PHE A 348 9.39 11.18 7.86
CA PHE A 348 9.70 11.49 6.47
C PHE A 348 8.61 10.98 5.51
N TYR A 349 8.20 9.72 5.66
CA TYR A 349 7.17 9.12 4.83
C TYR A 349 5.82 9.76 5.07
N ASP A 350 5.51 10.12 6.32
CA ASP A 350 4.28 10.82 6.66
C ASP A 350 4.17 12.13 5.88
N LYS A 351 5.22 12.97 5.98
CA LYS A 351 5.31 14.25 5.28
C LYS A 351 5.16 14.14 3.76
N TYR A 352 5.74 13.10 3.15
CA TYR A 352 5.88 13.02 1.69
C TYR A 352 5.06 11.92 1.01
N SER A 353 4.29 11.13 1.77
CA SER A 353 3.45 10.03 1.27
C SER A 353 2.62 10.38 0.03
N GLY A 354 1.92 11.52 0.04
CA GLY A 354 1.13 11.95 -1.12
C GLY A 354 1.94 12.28 -2.38
N CYS A 355 3.20 12.73 -2.21
CA CYS A 355 4.13 12.86 -3.32
C CYS A 355 4.60 11.49 -3.80
N ILE A 356 5.00 10.61 -2.87
CA ILE A 356 5.49 9.26 -3.16
C ILE A 356 4.44 8.42 -3.90
N GLU A 357 3.18 8.50 -3.46
CA GLU A 357 2.04 7.86 -4.10
C GLU A 357 1.81 8.39 -5.53
N ALA A 358 2.13 9.67 -5.80
CA ALA A 358 1.94 10.23 -7.14
C ALA A 358 2.75 9.50 -8.22
N TRP A 359 4.00 9.09 -7.95
CA TRP A 359 4.75 8.25 -8.90
C TRP A 359 4.52 6.75 -8.66
N ALA A 360 4.30 6.32 -7.42
CA ALA A 360 4.04 4.90 -7.12
C ALA A 360 2.72 4.40 -7.73
N GLU A 361 1.75 5.28 -8.01
CA GLU A 361 0.46 4.93 -8.62
C GLU A 361 0.33 5.38 -10.08
N GLY A 362 1.40 5.90 -10.68
CA GLY A 362 1.35 6.42 -12.06
C GLY A 362 0.41 7.62 -12.21
N ALA A 363 0.31 8.45 -11.17
CA ALA A 363 -0.52 9.66 -11.19
C ALA A 363 0.06 10.76 -12.10
N THR A 364 1.34 10.64 -12.47
CA THR A 364 2.09 11.52 -13.39
C THR A 364 2.84 10.67 -14.42
N ASP A 365 3.02 11.21 -15.63
CA ASP A 365 3.82 10.66 -16.72
C ASP A 365 5.16 11.41 -16.93
N ASP A 366 5.49 12.34 -16.02
CA ASP A 366 6.74 13.08 -16.01
C ASP A 366 7.96 12.14 -15.91
N PRO A 367 8.85 12.08 -16.92
CA PRO A 367 9.98 11.14 -16.91
C PRO A 367 10.95 11.37 -15.75
N THR A 368 11.12 12.61 -15.31
CA THR A 368 12.03 12.95 -14.19
C THR A 368 11.45 12.47 -12.87
N ILE A 369 10.17 12.71 -12.62
CA ILE A 369 9.51 12.24 -11.40
C ILE A 369 9.45 10.70 -11.35
N VAL A 370 9.15 10.06 -12.48
CA VAL A 370 9.14 8.59 -12.59
C VAL A 370 10.52 8.00 -12.30
N SER A 371 11.59 8.53 -12.93
CA SER A 371 12.96 8.04 -12.69
C SER A 371 13.46 8.28 -11.26
N ILE A 372 13.08 9.39 -10.63
CA ILE A 372 13.29 9.62 -9.18
C ILE A 372 12.67 8.49 -8.36
N GLY A 373 11.41 8.16 -8.63
CA GLY A 373 10.68 7.14 -7.91
C GLY A 373 11.27 5.74 -8.09
N GLU A 374 11.57 5.36 -9.34
CA GLU A 374 12.12 4.06 -9.69
C GLU A 374 13.51 3.87 -9.09
N ASN A 375 14.45 4.77 -9.35
CA ASN A 375 15.81 4.66 -8.81
C ASN A 375 15.82 4.69 -7.27
N GLY A 376 15.17 5.69 -6.67
CA GLY A 376 15.17 5.87 -5.22
C GLY A 376 14.57 4.68 -4.48
N GLN A 377 13.53 4.03 -5.05
CA GLN A 377 12.94 2.84 -4.45
C GLN A 377 13.89 1.64 -4.50
N VAL A 378 14.55 1.38 -5.63
CA VAL A 378 15.52 0.27 -5.73
C VAL A 378 16.68 0.45 -4.77
N GLN A 379 17.19 1.68 -4.62
CA GLN A 379 18.26 2.00 -3.67
C GLN A 379 17.84 1.72 -2.22
N MET A 380 16.62 2.12 -1.83
CA MET A 380 16.07 1.83 -0.51
C MET A 380 15.95 0.31 -0.26
N ASP A 381 15.45 -0.43 -1.25
CA ASP A 381 15.26 -1.88 -1.14
C ASP A 381 16.62 -2.61 -1.07
N ILE A 382 17.65 -2.15 -1.79
CA ILE A 382 19.03 -2.65 -1.68
C ILE A 382 19.58 -2.39 -0.28
N GLY A 383 19.43 -1.18 0.25
CA GLY A 383 19.87 -0.85 1.62
C GLY A 383 19.19 -1.74 2.66
N ALA A 384 17.88 -1.92 2.55
CA ALA A 384 17.08 -2.80 3.39
C ALA A 384 17.53 -4.26 3.31
N ALA A 385 17.74 -4.78 2.10
CA ALA A 385 18.23 -6.14 1.90
C ALA A 385 19.62 -6.31 2.56
N ARG A 386 20.53 -5.36 2.34
CA ARG A 386 21.87 -5.36 2.95
C ARG A 386 21.81 -5.37 4.47
N MET A 387 20.91 -4.60 5.08
CA MET A 387 20.67 -4.64 6.53
C MET A 387 20.22 -6.03 6.98
N LEU A 388 19.22 -6.62 6.29
CA LEU A 388 18.60 -7.89 6.68
C LEU A 388 19.51 -9.10 6.47
N ILE A 389 20.48 -9.02 5.56
CA ILE A 389 21.43 -10.11 5.35
C ILE A 389 22.63 -10.12 6.30
N ARG A 390 22.82 -9.04 7.08
CA ARG A 390 23.86 -8.96 8.10
C ARG A 390 23.49 -9.84 9.31
N GLY A 391 24.48 -10.56 9.84
CA GLY A 391 24.33 -11.40 11.03
C GLY A 391 24.16 -12.90 10.74
N SER A 392 24.62 -13.73 11.67
CA SER A 392 24.71 -15.20 11.55
C SER A 392 23.47 -15.97 12.03
N ASP A 393 22.51 -15.30 12.66
CA ASP A 393 21.42 -15.93 13.41
C ASP A 393 20.04 -15.75 12.78
N ARG A 394 19.98 -15.51 11.46
CA ARG A 394 18.74 -15.32 10.70
C ARG A 394 18.16 -16.63 10.14
N TYR A 395 16.86 -16.64 9.88
CA TYR A 395 16.27 -17.64 8.99
C TYR A 395 16.70 -17.32 7.54
N PRO A 396 17.00 -18.32 6.69
CA PRO A 396 17.52 -18.08 5.35
C PRO A 396 16.41 -17.62 4.38
N PHE A 397 15.89 -16.42 4.60
CA PHE A 397 14.93 -15.79 3.69
C PHE A 397 15.59 -15.35 2.38
N ASP A 398 14.79 -15.26 1.32
CA ASP A 398 15.15 -14.52 0.12
C ASP A 398 15.39 -13.04 0.50
N PRO A 399 16.57 -12.46 0.20
CA PRO A 399 16.91 -11.12 0.64
C PRO A 399 16.07 -10.02 -0.04
N VAL A 400 15.64 -10.26 -1.28
CA VAL A 400 14.81 -9.33 -2.05
C VAL A 400 13.40 -9.32 -1.47
N VAL A 401 12.80 -10.50 -1.27
CA VAL A 401 11.47 -10.59 -0.65
C VAL A 401 11.49 -10.05 0.79
N SER A 402 12.59 -10.25 1.52
CA SER A 402 12.77 -9.67 2.86
C SER A 402 12.75 -8.13 2.84
N ALA A 403 13.41 -7.51 1.87
CA ALA A 403 13.35 -6.06 1.68
C ALA A 403 11.93 -5.59 1.32
N LEU A 404 11.19 -6.33 0.49
CA LEU A 404 9.79 -6.02 0.18
C LEU A 404 8.87 -6.10 1.41
N ILE A 405 9.09 -7.09 2.29
CA ILE A 405 8.38 -7.18 3.57
C ILE A 405 8.73 -5.99 4.46
N LEU A 406 10.01 -5.62 4.57
CA LEU A 406 10.40 -4.44 5.35
C LEU A 406 9.79 -3.16 4.79
N ARG A 407 9.84 -2.96 3.47
CA ARG A 407 9.18 -1.85 2.79
C ARG A 407 7.68 -1.82 3.11
N ALA A 408 7.01 -2.97 3.06
CA ALA A 408 5.59 -3.06 3.40
C ALA A 408 5.31 -2.72 4.86
N LEU A 409 6.16 -3.17 5.81
CA LEU A 409 6.08 -2.80 7.22
C LEU A 409 6.15 -1.27 7.37
N VAL A 410 7.18 -0.62 6.85
CA VAL A 410 7.44 0.80 7.13
C VAL A 410 6.57 1.77 6.33
N THR A 411 5.93 1.31 5.25
CA THR A 411 5.06 2.18 4.43
C THR A 411 3.57 1.91 4.64
N ARG A 412 3.15 0.66 4.82
CA ARG A 412 1.72 0.30 4.88
C ARG A 412 1.18 0.17 6.30
N VAL A 413 1.97 -0.34 7.25
CA VAL A 413 1.51 -0.52 8.64
C VAL A 413 1.20 0.82 9.32
N PRO A 414 2.03 1.89 9.20
CA PRO A 414 1.68 3.21 9.73
C PRO A 414 0.31 3.70 9.25
N GLN A 415 0.05 3.60 7.94
CA GLN A 415 -1.24 4.00 7.37
C GLN A 415 -2.40 3.11 7.87
N ALA A 416 -2.17 1.81 8.03
CA ALA A 416 -3.19 0.88 8.51
C ALA A 416 -3.50 1.05 10.01
N ALA A 417 -2.51 1.47 10.79
CA ALA A 417 -2.67 1.75 12.21
C ALA A 417 -3.62 2.94 12.47
N LEU A 418 -3.62 3.95 11.60
CA LEU A 418 -4.59 5.07 11.65
C LEU A 418 -6.05 4.62 11.49
N ASP A 419 -6.27 3.48 10.82
CA ASP A 419 -7.60 2.91 10.61
C ASP A 419 -8.05 1.98 11.74
N LEU A 420 -7.24 1.74 12.77
CA LEU A 420 -7.65 0.95 13.94
C LEU A 420 -8.83 1.61 14.68
N PRO A 421 -9.67 0.84 15.39
CA PRO A 421 -10.74 1.40 16.23
C PRO A 421 -10.19 2.34 17.30
N GLU A 422 -9.08 1.94 17.91
CA GLU A 422 -8.25 2.72 18.83
C GLU A 422 -6.90 2.93 18.13
N PRO A 423 -6.68 4.11 17.50
CA PRO A 423 -5.40 4.41 16.86
C PRO A 423 -4.28 4.42 17.90
N ILE A 424 -3.18 3.77 17.57
CA ILE A 424 -1.94 3.79 18.35
C ILE A 424 -1.14 5.06 18.02
N ASP A 425 -0.36 5.54 18.98
CA ASP A 425 0.53 6.68 18.77
C ASP A 425 1.83 6.29 18.05
N ASP A 426 2.66 7.28 17.72
CA ASP A 426 3.89 7.07 16.95
C ASP A 426 4.92 6.21 17.70
N ASP A 427 5.00 6.34 19.03
CA ASP A 427 5.92 5.55 19.86
C ASP A 427 5.48 4.07 19.88
N GLU A 428 4.19 3.82 20.09
CA GLU A 428 3.61 2.47 20.03
C GLU A 428 3.74 1.86 18.63
N LEU A 429 3.53 2.65 17.57
CA LEU A 429 3.74 2.22 16.19
C LEU A 429 5.20 1.79 15.94
N ILE A 430 6.18 2.58 16.41
CA ILE A 430 7.60 2.22 16.29
C ILE A 430 7.89 0.92 17.03
N ASP A 431 7.34 0.73 18.24
CA ASP A 431 7.48 -0.51 19.00
C ASP A 431 6.88 -1.73 18.29
N VAL A 432 5.72 -1.56 17.63
CA VAL A 432 5.11 -2.58 16.77
C VAL A 432 6.03 -2.93 15.60
N LEU A 433 6.57 -1.93 14.89
CA LEU A 433 7.49 -2.15 13.76
C LEU A 433 8.76 -2.87 14.20
N ILE A 434 9.37 -2.46 15.32
CA ILE A 434 10.54 -3.11 15.91
C ILE A 434 10.23 -4.56 16.27
N THR A 435 9.08 -4.80 16.88
CA THR A 435 8.64 -6.15 17.27
C THR A 435 8.47 -7.04 16.04
N CYS A 436 7.83 -6.52 14.98
CA CYS A 436 7.65 -7.24 13.72
C CYS A 436 8.99 -7.59 13.06
N ILE A 437 9.91 -6.62 12.96
CA ILE A 437 11.24 -6.83 12.36
C ILE A 437 12.03 -7.85 13.17
N ARG A 438 12.13 -7.66 14.49
CA ARG A 438 12.95 -8.53 15.36
C ARG A 438 12.40 -9.94 15.45
N ARG A 439 11.09 -10.12 15.58
CA ARG A 439 10.50 -11.46 15.64
C ARG A 439 10.49 -12.13 14.27
N GLY A 440 10.01 -11.44 13.25
CA GLY A 440 9.80 -12.02 11.92
C GLY A 440 11.09 -12.35 11.16
N PHE A 441 12.14 -11.53 11.28
CA PHE A 441 13.42 -11.79 10.62
C PHE A 441 14.48 -12.44 11.53
N PHE A 442 14.43 -12.17 12.84
CA PHE A 442 15.48 -12.52 13.80
C PHE A 442 15.00 -13.28 15.03
N GLY A 443 13.80 -13.89 14.98
CA GLY A 443 13.24 -14.72 16.05
C GLY A 443 14.21 -15.80 16.53
N ARG A 444 14.30 -16.00 17.86
CA ARG A 444 15.39 -16.74 18.53
C ARG A 444 15.53 -18.18 18.06
N LYS A 445 16.80 -18.60 17.94
CA LYS A 445 17.24 -20.01 18.01
C LYS A 445 16.89 -20.58 19.38
N LYS A 446 15.87 -21.42 19.49
CA LYS A 446 15.86 -22.50 20.47
C LYS A 446 15.65 -23.81 19.76
#